data_AF-A0AA37IYJ3-F1
#
_entry.id   AF-A0AA37IYJ3-F1
#
_cell.length_a   1.000
_cell.length_b   1.000
_cell.length_c   1.000
_cell.angle_alpha   90.00
_cell.angle_beta   90.00
_cell.angle_gamma   90.00
#
_symmetry.space_group_name_H-M   'P 1'
#
loop_
_entity.id
_entity.type
_entity.pdbx_description
1 polymer ?
#
loop_
_entity_poly.entity_id
_entity_poly.type
_entity_poly.pdbx_seq_one_letter_code
_entity_poly.pdbx_strand_id
1 'polypeptide(L)'
;MKNKAQLDGMPVWFDGKSINEALFCEEFLQTHKIIFTNGAFFTPEGRVTDELPLRGEIFEELKCCAVSNIPRKISNIVELMKLAALVEDFPPEPDRIHLSNGTLFLDGTFAKGKPKIVRNRFPVSYNPNTPKPVLWLQFLDDLLYLEDIPTLQEYIGYCLIPSNKGQRMMVIKGSGGEGKSQIGAVLGALFGSNMKDGSIGKISENRFARADLEHILLCVDDDMRMEALRQTNYVKSIVTAQGKMDLERKGKQSYQGWMCARLLAFSNGDLQALFDRSDGFYRRQLVLTTKEKPAGRMDDPDLAEKMKAEVEGILLWAFEGLQRLAANNFKFTESDRTRENREAVKRDNNNVYDFLDSDGYVHLKADLSASSKELYEAYQIYCTENNLPALKPRSFSEALIACQSRYNLEYCNNVTNAAGRRVRGFLGIEVLVRNHISVFSGDSMRTYVSEDVPEEWRR
;
A
#
# COMPACT_ATOMS: atom_id res chain seq x y z
N MET A 1 30.84 46.43 23.08
CA MET A 1 29.37 46.20 22.97
C MET A 1 28.67 47.42 23.55
N LYS A 2 28.07 48.28 22.72
CA LYS A 2 27.25 49.39 23.21
C LYS A 2 25.86 48.83 23.51
N ASN A 3 25.46 48.82 24.78
CA ASN A 3 24.08 48.57 25.21
C ASN A 3 23.17 49.60 24.53
N LYS A 4 22.47 49.19 23.46
CA LYS A 4 21.28 49.89 23.01
C LYS A 4 20.22 49.64 24.09
N ALA A 5 19.70 50.71 24.69
CA ALA A 5 18.59 50.63 25.61
C ALA A 5 17.42 49.92 24.91
N GLN A 6 16.99 48.79 25.46
CA GLN A 6 15.78 48.10 25.03
C GLN A 6 14.61 49.07 25.24
N LEU A 7 13.78 49.24 24.21
CA LEU A 7 12.59 50.11 24.30
C LEU A 7 11.56 49.42 25.21
N ASP A 8 11.04 50.15 26.21
CA ASP A 8 10.04 49.62 27.14
C ASP A 8 8.82 49.08 26.37
N GLY A 9 8.44 47.84 26.66
CA GLY A 9 7.31 47.15 26.03
C GLY A 9 7.56 46.58 24.63
N MET A 10 8.78 46.71 24.09
CA MET A 10 9.14 46.12 22.78
C MET A 10 9.85 44.76 22.94
N PRO A 11 9.61 43.80 22.03
CA PRO A 11 10.29 42.51 22.06
C PRO A 11 11.82 42.64 21.98
N VAL A 12 12.55 41.72 22.61
CA VAL A 12 14.03 41.73 22.67
C VAL A 12 14.70 41.71 21.29
N TRP A 13 14.01 41.18 20.29
CA TRP A 13 14.46 41.08 18.91
C TRP A 13 14.20 42.34 18.08
N PHE A 14 13.56 43.38 18.63
CA PHE A 14 13.26 44.63 17.93
C PHE A 14 13.86 45.86 18.63
N ASP A 15 14.68 46.63 17.92
CA ASP A 15 15.34 47.83 18.46
C ASP A 15 14.64 49.16 18.09
N GLY A 16 13.38 49.07 17.63
CA GLY A 16 12.61 50.22 17.13
C GLY A 16 12.90 50.58 15.66
N LYS A 17 13.91 49.97 15.04
CA LYS A 17 14.29 50.23 13.64
C LYS A 17 14.53 48.97 12.81
N SER A 18 14.95 47.89 13.45
CA SER A 18 15.38 46.67 12.80
C SER A 18 14.99 45.44 13.62
N ILE A 19 14.71 44.35 12.90
CA ILE A 19 14.44 43.03 13.48
C ILE A 19 15.75 42.22 13.48
N ASN A 20 16.13 41.73 14.65
CA ASN A 20 17.13 40.69 14.81
C ASN A 20 16.49 39.31 14.57
N GLU A 21 16.71 38.76 13.37
CA GLU A 21 16.10 37.51 12.90
C GLU A 21 16.47 36.30 13.77
N ALA A 22 17.68 36.29 14.36
CA ALA A 22 18.12 35.19 15.24
C ALA A 22 17.41 35.21 16.60
N LEU A 23 17.32 36.38 17.24
CA LEU A 23 16.59 36.51 18.52
C LEU A 23 15.09 36.26 18.35
N PHE A 24 14.51 36.73 17.24
CA PHE A 24 13.12 36.42 16.90
C PHE A 24 12.94 34.90 16.77
N CYS A 25 13.82 34.24 16.01
CA CYS A 25 13.77 32.81 15.79
C CYS A 25 13.84 32.02 17.12
N GLU A 26 14.72 32.39 18.05
CA GLU A 26 14.83 31.72 19.35
C GLU A 26 13.54 31.85 20.18
N GLU A 27 12.99 33.06 20.30
CA GLU A 27 11.75 33.33 21.04
C GLU A 27 10.53 32.62 20.41
N PHE A 28 10.45 32.66 19.08
CA PHE A 28 9.38 32.03 18.31
C PHE A 28 9.40 30.51 18.49
N LEU A 29 10.56 29.86 18.39
CA LEU A 29 10.71 28.41 18.56
C LEU A 29 10.38 27.94 19.98
N GLN A 30 10.75 28.71 21.00
CA GLN A 30 10.43 28.41 22.40
C GLN A 30 8.92 28.47 22.66
N THR A 31 8.25 29.48 22.11
CA THR A 31 6.81 29.71 22.30
C THR A 31 5.97 28.68 21.54
N HIS A 32 6.33 28.40 20.28
CA HIS A 32 5.52 27.56 19.38
C HIS A 32 5.86 26.06 19.43
N LYS A 33 6.92 25.67 20.15
CA LYS A 33 7.39 24.28 20.27
C LYS A 33 7.55 23.63 18.90
N ILE A 34 8.54 24.08 18.13
CA ILE A 34 8.77 23.61 16.77
C ILE A 34 10.11 22.88 16.71
N ILE A 35 10.14 21.73 16.05
CA ILE A 35 11.38 21.06 15.64
C ILE A 35 11.40 20.90 14.13
N PHE A 36 12.59 20.72 13.57
CA PHE A 36 12.82 20.43 12.17
C PHE A 36 13.64 19.14 12.05
N THR A 37 13.17 18.21 11.23
CA THR A 37 13.91 16.97 10.92
C THR A 37 13.39 16.37 9.62
N ASN A 38 14.22 15.62 8.90
CA ASN A 38 13.88 15.00 7.62
C ASN A 38 13.21 15.94 6.59
N GLY A 39 13.57 17.23 6.62
CA GLY A 39 13.04 18.20 5.67
C GLY A 39 11.60 18.68 5.96
N ALA A 40 11.09 18.49 7.18
CA ALA A 40 9.78 18.99 7.60
C ALA A 40 9.83 19.59 9.02
N PHE A 41 8.95 20.56 9.27
CA PHE A 41 8.69 21.07 10.61
C PHE A 41 7.63 20.22 11.31
N PHE A 42 7.77 20.07 12.62
CA PHE A 42 6.80 19.37 13.49
C PHE A 42 6.46 20.24 14.69
N THR A 43 5.18 20.28 15.03
CA THR A 43 4.64 21.05 16.16
C THR A 43 3.79 20.14 17.04
N PRO A 44 3.19 20.65 18.13
CA PRO A 44 2.17 19.90 18.84
C PRO A 44 0.98 19.50 17.97
N GLU A 45 0.71 20.17 16.85
CA GLU A 45 -0.34 19.82 15.89
C GLU A 45 0.08 18.76 14.86
N GLY A 46 1.31 18.24 14.94
CA GLY A 46 1.84 17.27 13.98
C GLY A 46 2.77 17.90 12.94
N ARG A 47 2.92 17.21 11.80
CA ARG A 47 3.74 17.68 10.68
C ARG A 47 3.12 18.91 10.03
N VAL A 48 3.95 19.93 9.80
CA VAL A 48 3.62 21.07 8.94
C VAL A 48 3.79 20.65 7.48
N THR A 49 2.67 20.53 6.74
CA THR A 49 2.65 20.08 5.34
C THR A 49 2.80 21.21 4.33
N ASP A 50 2.41 22.42 4.72
CA ASP A 50 2.60 23.67 3.99
C ASP A 50 3.28 24.68 4.92
N GLU A 51 4.32 25.37 4.46
CA GLU A 51 5.00 26.41 5.24
C GLU A 51 4.18 27.71 5.29
N LEU A 52 3.13 27.88 4.47
CA LEU A 52 2.36 29.12 4.41
C LEU A 52 1.69 29.52 5.75
N PRO A 53 1.03 28.63 6.51
CA PRO A 53 0.52 28.96 7.84
C PRO A 53 1.62 29.44 8.79
N LEU A 54 2.77 28.75 8.79
CA LEU A 54 3.93 29.13 9.61
C LEU A 54 4.45 30.52 9.24
N ARG A 55 4.53 30.83 7.93
CA ARG A 55 4.89 32.17 7.45
C ARG A 55 3.86 33.22 7.84
N GLY A 56 2.58 32.86 7.89
CA GLY A 56 1.50 33.72 8.35
C GLY A 56 1.61 34.07 9.83
N GLU A 57 1.93 33.09 10.69
CA GLU A 57 2.18 33.31 12.13
C GLU A 57 3.37 34.25 12.34
N ILE A 58 4.49 34.00 11.66
CA ILE A 58 5.66 34.89 11.68
C ILE A 58 5.27 36.30 11.21
N PHE A 59 4.49 36.41 10.13
CA PHE A 59 4.04 37.70 9.63
C PHE A 59 3.23 38.49 10.65
N GLU A 60 2.26 37.86 11.33
CA GLU A 60 1.42 38.56 12.31
C GLU A 60 2.22 39.06 13.51
N GLU A 61 3.22 38.32 13.99
CA GLU A 61 4.11 38.81 15.06
C GLU A 61 4.98 39.99 14.61
N LEU A 62 5.47 39.94 13.37
CA LEU A 62 6.31 41.01 12.82
C LEU A 62 5.53 42.27 12.43
N LYS A 63 4.22 42.16 12.23
CA LYS A 63 3.34 43.23 11.72
C LYS A 63 3.35 44.48 12.58
N CYS A 64 3.45 44.32 13.91
CA CYS A 64 3.50 45.44 14.85
C CYS A 64 4.83 46.22 14.79
N CYS A 65 5.89 45.62 14.24
CA CYS A 65 7.23 46.20 14.15
C CYS A 65 7.54 46.80 12.76
N ALA A 66 6.50 46.98 11.92
CA ALA A 66 6.47 47.63 10.60
C ALA A 66 7.82 48.11 10.03
N VAL A 67 8.63 47.17 9.55
CA VAL A 67 9.89 47.43 8.83
C VAL A 67 9.78 47.09 7.36
N SER A 68 10.65 47.66 6.54
CA SER A 68 10.73 47.35 5.11
C SER A 68 11.17 45.90 4.87
N ASN A 69 10.76 45.33 3.72
CA ASN A 69 11.21 44.03 3.23
C ASN A 69 10.78 42.79 4.05
N ILE A 70 9.57 42.83 4.65
CA ILE A 70 8.99 41.73 5.45
C ILE A 70 9.03 40.36 4.75
N PRO A 71 8.68 40.20 3.45
CA PRO A 71 8.71 38.88 2.82
C PRO A 71 10.10 38.24 2.83
N ARG A 72 11.16 39.03 2.61
CA ARG A 72 12.54 38.54 2.67
C ARG A 72 12.92 38.15 4.10
N LYS A 73 12.50 38.93 5.09
CA LYS A 73 12.75 38.63 6.50
C LYS A 73 12.10 37.32 6.93
N ILE A 74 10.84 37.10 6.54
CA ILE A 74 10.13 35.84 6.80
C ILE A 74 10.91 34.66 6.19
N SER A 75 11.33 34.77 4.93
CA SER A 75 12.13 33.72 4.29
C SER A 75 13.44 33.43 5.04
N ASN A 76 14.17 34.48 5.45
CA ASN A 76 15.39 34.31 6.23
C ASN A 76 15.12 33.65 7.58
N ILE A 77 14.07 34.07 8.29
CA ILE A 77 13.66 33.50 9.59
C ILE A 77 13.35 32.02 9.43
N VAL A 78 12.58 31.62 8.41
CA VAL A 78 12.28 30.20 8.14
C VAL A 78 13.55 29.39 7.91
N GLU A 79 14.53 29.92 7.16
CA GLU A 79 15.82 29.22 6.97
C GLU A 79 16.63 29.13 8.28
N LEU A 80 16.64 30.18 9.11
CA LEU A 80 17.26 30.13 10.45
C LEU A 80 16.54 29.12 11.35
N MET A 81 15.21 29.04 11.30
CA MET A 81 14.42 28.07 12.06
C MET A 81 14.77 26.63 11.68
N LYS A 82 15.01 26.34 10.39
CA LYS A 82 15.45 25.00 9.96
C LYS A 82 16.76 24.58 10.62
N LEU A 83 17.66 25.54 10.86
CA LEU A 83 18.95 25.29 11.51
C LEU A 83 18.79 25.21 13.04
N ALA A 84 18.08 26.16 13.64
CA ALA A 84 17.93 26.27 15.10
C ALA A 84 17.02 25.19 15.70
N ALA A 85 16.01 24.75 14.96
CA ALA A 85 15.07 23.71 15.37
C ALA A 85 15.52 22.30 14.95
N LEU A 86 16.69 22.15 14.30
CA LEU A 86 17.16 20.88 13.77
C LEU A 86 17.37 19.87 14.90
N VAL A 87 16.72 18.71 14.79
CA VAL A 87 16.97 17.55 15.65
C VAL A 87 17.48 16.38 14.82
N GLU A 88 18.43 15.63 15.38
CA GLU A 88 19.09 14.51 14.69
C GLU A 88 18.10 13.39 14.33
N ASP A 89 17.22 13.02 15.27
CA ASP A 89 16.17 12.04 15.04
C ASP A 89 14.91 12.37 15.83
N PHE A 90 13.80 11.84 15.36
CA PHE A 90 12.50 11.96 16.00
C PHE A 90 11.75 10.66 15.74
N PRO A 91 11.91 9.57 16.50
CA PRO A 91 11.30 8.28 16.13
C PRO A 91 9.76 8.32 16.21
N PRO A 92 9.04 7.53 15.38
CA PRO A 92 7.60 7.34 15.56
C PRO A 92 7.27 6.60 16.87
N GLU A 93 6.16 6.97 17.50
CA GLU A 93 5.65 6.33 18.73
C GLU A 93 4.53 5.33 18.37
N PRO A 94 4.79 4.01 18.37
CA PRO A 94 3.86 3.00 17.84
C PRO A 94 2.79 2.55 18.84
N ASP A 95 2.75 3.12 20.05
CA ASP A 95 1.92 2.70 21.18
C ASP A 95 0.80 3.69 21.52
N ARG A 96 0.59 4.70 20.67
CA ARG A 96 -0.36 5.78 20.92
C ARG A 96 -0.86 6.44 19.63
N ILE A 97 -2.01 7.10 19.75
CA ILE A 97 -2.67 7.87 18.70
C ILE A 97 -2.79 9.31 19.21
N HIS A 98 -2.29 10.28 18.45
CA HIS A 98 -2.44 11.69 18.78
C HIS A 98 -3.66 12.26 18.07
N LEU A 99 -4.64 12.72 18.84
CA LEU A 99 -5.96 13.17 18.40
C LEU A 99 -6.09 14.68 18.62
N SER A 100 -7.07 15.36 18.03
CA SER A 100 -7.15 16.84 18.08
C SER A 100 -7.23 17.41 19.51
N ASN A 101 -7.74 16.61 20.45
CA ASN A 101 -7.94 16.97 21.86
C ASN A 101 -6.99 16.26 22.87
N GLY A 102 -6.08 15.39 22.41
CA GLY A 102 -5.20 14.66 23.34
C GLY A 102 -4.36 13.55 22.71
N THR A 103 -3.95 12.60 23.54
CA THR A 103 -3.25 11.37 23.14
C THR A 103 -3.93 10.16 23.76
N LEU A 104 -4.34 9.22 22.93
CA LEU A 104 -4.95 7.94 23.31
C LEU A 104 -3.88 6.85 23.23
N PHE A 105 -3.64 6.15 24.33
CA PHE A 105 -2.67 5.05 24.40
C PHE A 105 -3.35 3.72 24.07
N LEU A 106 -2.56 2.73 23.61
CA LEU A 106 -3.09 1.40 23.26
C LEU A 106 -3.82 0.69 24.41
N ASP A 107 -3.46 0.98 25.65
CA ASP A 107 -4.13 0.45 26.85
C ASP A 107 -5.51 1.10 27.13
N GLY A 108 -5.90 2.09 26.34
CA GLY A 108 -7.16 2.83 26.47
C GLY A 108 -7.06 4.07 27.36
N THR A 109 -5.90 4.36 27.96
CA THR A 109 -5.71 5.59 28.74
C THR A 109 -5.67 6.82 27.83
N PHE A 110 -6.21 7.94 28.30
CA PHE A 110 -6.27 9.19 27.53
C PHE A 110 -5.64 10.35 28.28
N ALA A 111 -4.62 10.97 27.69
CA ALA A 111 -4.01 12.21 28.17
C ALA A 111 -4.59 13.40 27.40
N LYS A 112 -5.35 14.25 28.09
CA LYS A 112 -5.97 15.45 27.51
C LYS A 112 -4.92 16.54 27.21
N GLY A 113 -5.12 17.26 26.11
CA GLY A 113 -4.27 18.39 25.70
C GLY A 113 -3.09 17.99 24.80
N LYS A 114 -2.37 19.00 24.32
CA LYS A 114 -1.31 18.86 23.30
C LYS A 114 0.04 19.39 23.81
N PRO A 115 0.60 18.85 24.91
CA PRO A 115 1.79 19.44 25.52
C PRO A 115 3.09 19.16 24.74
N LYS A 116 3.13 18.09 23.95
CA LYS A 116 4.32 17.57 23.25
C LYS A 116 4.20 17.79 21.74
N ILE A 117 5.36 17.96 21.11
CA ILE A 117 5.52 17.88 19.65
C ILE A 117 5.32 16.44 19.22
N VAL A 118 4.58 16.22 18.13
CA VAL A 118 4.24 14.88 17.64
C VAL A 118 4.52 14.77 16.14
N ARG A 119 4.74 13.56 15.64
CA ARG A 119 4.93 13.34 14.19
C ARG A 119 3.64 13.56 13.40
N ASN A 120 2.56 13.01 13.92
CA ASN A 120 1.27 12.92 13.26
C ASN A 120 0.20 13.29 14.29
N ARG A 121 -0.83 14.02 13.87
CA ARG A 121 -2.02 14.27 14.67
C ARG A 121 -3.25 14.10 13.78
N PHE A 122 -4.23 13.36 14.27
CA PHE A 122 -5.51 13.18 13.60
C PHE A 122 -6.41 14.39 13.92
N PRO A 123 -7.23 14.86 12.96
CA PRO A 123 -8.14 15.98 13.16
C PRO A 123 -9.34 15.66 14.07
N VAL A 124 -9.56 14.39 14.39
CA VAL A 124 -10.70 13.89 15.15
C VAL A 124 -10.44 13.92 16.65
N SER A 125 -11.47 14.21 17.45
CA SER A 125 -11.42 14.20 18.91
C SER A 125 -11.68 12.81 19.47
N TYR A 126 -11.04 12.47 20.59
CA TYR A 126 -11.46 11.34 21.41
C TYR A 126 -12.63 11.73 22.32
N ASN A 127 -13.74 10.99 22.23
CA ASN A 127 -14.82 11.06 23.20
C ASN A 127 -15.34 9.63 23.45
N PRO A 128 -15.11 9.04 24.64
CA PRO A 128 -15.52 7.66 24.92
C PRO A 128 -17.04 7.45 24.95
N ASN A 129 -17.82 8.54 25.04
CA ASN A 129 -19.28 8.50 25.08
C ASN A 129 -19.91 8.72 23.69
N THR A 130 -19.10 8.80 22.63
CA THR A 130 -19.63 8.96 21.27
C THR A 130 -20.50 7.76 20.89
N PRO A 131 -21.70 7.97 20.32
CA PRO A 131 -22.55 6.89 19.86
C PRO A 131 -21.84 5.98 18.85
N LYS A 132 -22.30 4.73 18.75
CA LYS A 132 -21.82 3.82 17.71
C LYS A 132 -22.12 4.44 16.32
N PRO A 133 -21.20 4.30 15.35
CA PRO A 133 -21.38 4.85 14.02
C PRO A 133 -22.35 3.93 13.22
N VAL A 134 -23.66 4.15 13.39
CA VAL A 134 -24.70 3.24 12.89
C VAL A 134 -24.71 3.21 11.37
N LEU A 135 -24.59 4.37 10.73
CA LEU A 135 -24.61 4.46 9.28
C LEU A 135 -23.36 3.82 8.67
N TRP A 136 -22.19 4.03 9.27
CA TRP A 136 -20.96 3.35 8.88
C TRP A 136 -21.09 1.83 8.95
N LEU A 137 -21.62 1.31 10.06
CA LEU A 137 -21.79 -0.13 10.25
C LEU A 137 -22.80 -0.73 9.28
N GLN A 138 -23.91 -0.04 9.02
CA GLN A 138 -24.89 -0.45 8.03
C GLN A 138 -24.29 -0.48 6.63
N PHE A 139 -23.55 0.57 6.25
CA PHE A 139 -22.84 0.62 4.98
C PHE A 139 -21.84 -0.53 4.82
N LEU A 140 -21.08 -0.87 5.87
CA LEU A 140 -20.17 -2.01 5.82
C LEU A 140 -20.89 -3.35 5.72
N ASP A 141 -22.03 -3.52 6.37
CA ASP A 141 -22.85 -4.72 6.25
C ASP A 141 -23.44 -4.86 4.84
N ASP A 142 -23.83 -3.75 4.19
CA ASP A 142 -24.28 -3.77 2.80
C ASP A 142 -23.13 -4.06 1.82
N LEU A 143 -21.91 -3.58 2.13
CA LEU A 143 -20.74 -3.68 1.26
C LEU A 143 -19.98 -5.01 1.39
N LEU A 144 -19.81 -5.53 2.60
CA LEU A 144 -18.94 -6.67 2.91
C LEU A 144 -19.71 -7.81 3.57
N TYR A 145 -19.14 -9.00 3.52
CA TYR A 145 -19.63 -10.12 4.31
C TYR A 145 -19.28 -9.94 5.79
N LEU A 146 -20.17 -10.38 6.69
CA LEU A 146 -20.07 -10.11 8.12
C LEU A 146 -18.74 -10.62 8.71
N GLU A 147 -18.26 -11.77 8.22
CA GLU A 147 -16.99 -12.38 8.61
C GLU A 147 -15.74 -11.55 8.23
N ASP A 148 -15.85 -10.64 7.26
CA ASP A 148 -14.74 -9.81 6.76
C ASP A 148 -14.62 -8.45 7.45
N ILE A 149 -15.71 -7.97 8.08
CA ILE A 149 -15.76 -6.69 8.79
C ILE A 149 -14.71 -6.59 9.92
N PRO A 150 -14.47 -7.63 10.76
CA PRO A 150 -13.41 -7.59 11.76
C PRO A 150 -12.01 -7.36 11.17
N THR A 151 -11.72 -7.92 9.99
CA THR A 151 -10.44 -7.74 9.27
C THR A 151 -10.26 -6.29 8.84
N LEU A 152 -11.32 -5.67 8.30
CA LEU A 152 -11.30 -4.25 7.93
C LEU A 152 -11.15 -3.35 9.17
N GLN A 153 -11.88 -3.65 10.24
CA GLN A 153 -11.80 -2.92 11.51
C GLN A 153 -10.36 -2.92 12.07
N GLU A 154 -9.73 -4.10 12.11
CA GLU A 154 -8.34 -4.26 12.54
C GLU A 154 -7.38 -3.52 11.61
N TYR A 155 -7.62 -3.53 10.29
CA TYR A 155 -6.75 -2.85 9.34
C TYR A 155 -6.82 -1.33 9.43
N ILE A 156 -8.03 -0.76 9.57
CA ILE A 156 -8.19 0.69 9.81
C ILE A 156 -7.55 1.05 11.16
N GLY A 157 -7.80 0.26 12.21
CA GLY A 157 -7.17 0.43 13.51
C GLY A 157 -5.64 0.38 13.47
N TYR A 158 -5.08 -0.61 12.77
CA TYR A 158 -3.65 -0.76 12.52
C TYR A 158 -3.03 0.49 11.88
N CYS A 159 -3.78 1.15 11.00
CA CYS A 159 -3.33 2.36 10.34
C CYS A 159 -3.27 3.59 11.27
N LEU A 160 -3.94 3.58 12.44
CA LEU A 160 -3.96 4.71 13.38
C LEU A 160 -2.62 4.95 14.09
N ILE A 161 -1.76 3.92 14.18
CA ILE A 161 -0.45 3.99 14.84
C ILE A 161 0.68 3.85 13.83
N PRO A 162 1.86 4.47 14.00
CA PRO A 162 2.97 4.37 13.06
C PRO A 162 3.75 3.04 13.22
N SER A 163 3.09 1.91 12.96
CA SER A 163 3.67 0.57 13.07
C SER A 163 3.48 -0.27 11.81
N ASN A 164 4.50 -1.08 11.49
CA ASN A 164 4.45 -2.08 10.43
C ASN A 164 4.53 -3.52 10.96
N LYS A 165 4.24 -3.73 12.25
CA LYS A 165 4.35 -5.04 12.91
C LYS A 165 3.49 -6.13 12.25
N GLY A 166 2.32 -5.77 11.72
CA GLY A 166 1.43 -6.71 11.03
C GLY A 166 1.93 -7.13 9.65
N GLN A 167 2.83 -6.35 9.04
CA GLN A 167 3.39 -6.61 7.70
C GLN A 167 2.33 -6.84 6.61
N ARG A 168 1.17 -6.18 6.70
CA ARG A 168 0.07 -6.31 5.73
C ARG A 168 -0.27 -4.99 5.02
N MET A 169 -0.72 -5.14 3.78
CA MET A 169 -1.51 -4.21 2.99
C MET A 169 -2.91 -4.78 2.76
N MET A 170 -3.87 -3.93 2.39
CA MET A 170 -5.23 -4.35 2.11
C MET A 170 -5.62 -4.02 0.67
N VAL A 171 -6.33 -4.95 0.05
CA VAL A 171 -6.97 -4.79 -1.26
C VAL A 171 -8.45 -5.13 -1.07
N ILE A 172 -9.33 -4.21 -1.44
CA ILE A 172 -10.77 -4.44 -1.45
C ILE A 172 -11.23 -4.48 -2.92
N LYS A 173 -11.67 -5.67 -3.34
CA LYS A 173 -12.05 -6.00 -4.71
C LYS A 173 -13.57 -6.00 -4.90
N GLY A 174 -14.04 -5.44 -6.02
CA GLY A 174 -15.45 -5.51 -6.45
C GLY A 174 -15.62 -4.99 -7.87
N SER A 175 -16.69 -5.34 -8.58
CA SER A 175 -16.91 -5.03 -10.01
C SER A 175 -17.14 -3.56 -10.37
N GLY A 176 -17.22 -2.65 -9.38
CA GLY A 176 -17.41 -1.22 -9.58
C GLY A 176 -18.83 -0.77 -9.20
N GLY A 177 -18.93 0.38 -8.54
CA GLY A 177 -20.23 0.94 -8.12
C GLY A 177 -20.84 0.30 -6.86
N GLU A 178 -20.12 -0.58 -6.15
CA GLU A 178 -20.55 -1.12 -4.85
C GLU A 178 -20.40 -0.12 -3.70
N GLY A 179 -19.58 0.92 -3.88
CA GLY A 179 -19.33 1.94 -2.86
C GLY A 179 -17.97 1.84 -2.16
N LYS A 180 -17.03 1.02 -2.64
CA LYS A 180 -15.65 0.88 -2.09
C LYS A 180 -14.98 2.22 -1.77
N SER A 181 -14.99 3.16 -2.72
CA SER A 181 -14.39 4.49 -2.59
C SER A 181 -14.98 5.35 -1.46
N GLN A 182 -16.20 5.03 -0.98
CA GLN A 182 -16.81 5.70 0.17
C GLN A 182 -16.02 5.43 1.46
N ILE A 183 -15.37 4.25 1.60
CA ILE A 183 -14.42 3.98 2.68
C ILE A 183 -13.29 5.00 2.60
N GLY A 184 -12.68 5.18 1.43
CA GLY A 184 -11.60 6.16 1.22
C GLY A 184 -12.00 7.57 1.61
N ALA A 185 -13.20 8.02 1.22
CA ALA A 185 -13.71 9.34 1.57
C ALA A 185 -13.85 9.56 3.10
N VAL A 186 -14.35 8.56 3.82
CA VAL A 186 -14.45 8.60 5.30
C VAL A 186 -13.08 8.56 5.96
N LEU A 187 -12.17 7.73 5.46
CA LEU A 187 -10.79 7.67 5.94
C LEU A 187 -10.05 9.00 5.73
N GLY A 188 -10.35 9.74 4.66
CA GLY A 188 -9.84 11.09 4.45
C GLY A 188 -10.21 12.05 5.58
N ALA A 189 -11.46 12.00 6.06
CA ALA A 189 -11.90 12.80 7.20
C ALA A 189 -11.28 12.34 8.53
N LEU A 190 -11.10 11.02 8.71
CA LEU A 190 -10.49 10.46 9.91
C LEU A 190 -9.00 10.80 9.99
N PHE A 191 -8.23 10.58 8.93
CA PHE A 191 -6.77 10.68 8.91
C PHE A 191 -6.26 12.09 8.61
N GLY A 192 -7.02 12.92 7.88
CA GLY A 192 -6.59 14.25 7.44
C GLY A 192 -5.25 14.18 6.68
N SER A 193 -4.29 15.02 7.09
CA SER A 193 -2.94 15.08 6.48
C SER A 193 -2.09 13.83 6.67
N ASN A 194 -2.53 12.86 7.48
CA ASN A 194 -1.83 11.58 7.68
C ASN A 194 -2.17 10.53 6.61
N MET A 195 -3.17 10.82 5.75
CA MET A 195 -3.53 10.02 4.60
C MET A 195 -3.08 10.71 3.31
N LYS A 196 -2.76 9.90 2.30
CA LYS A 196 -2.43 10.36 0.95
C LYS A 196 -3.13 9.49 -0.09
N ASP A 197 -3.67 10.13 -1.11
CA ASP A 197 -4.08 9.44 -2.34
C ASP A 197 -2.84 9.17 -3.20
N GLY A 198 -2.68 7.93 -3.65
CA GLY A 198 -1.51 7.53 -4.40
C GLY A 198 -1.66 6.18 -5.08
N SER A 199 -0.90 5.98 -6.16
CA SER A 199 -0.93 4.72 -6.91
C SER A 199 0.14 3.75 -6.43
N ILE A 200 -0.26 2.54 -6.05
CA ILE A 200 0.64 1.43 -5.70
C ILE A 200 1.53 1.08 -6.89
N GLY A 201 1.00 1.10 -8.11
CA GLY A 201 1.77 0.94 -9.34
C GLY A 201 2.92 1.95 -9.42
N LYS A 202 2.63 3.24 -9.21
CA LYS A 202 3.63 4.30 -9.20
C LYS A 202 4.64 4.13 -8.05
N ILE A 203 4.20 3.75 -6.86
CA ILE A 203 5.07 3.48 -5.71
C ILE A 203 6.05 2.33 -6.02
N SER A 204 5.59 1.33 -6.75
CA SER A 204 6.39 0.16 -7.13
C SER A 204 7.50 0.50 -8.13
N GLU A 205 7.33 1.53 -8.96
CA GLU A 205 8.26 1.85 -10.06
C GLU A 205 9.07 3.13 -9.82
N ASN A 206 8.50 4.12 -9.14
CA ASN A 206 9.06 5.45 -9.02
C ASN A 206 9.67 5.69 -7.63
N ARG A 207 10.99 5.88 -7.58
CA ARG A 207 11.74 6.20 -6.36
C ARG A 207 11.25 7.44 -5.61
N PHE A 208 10.82 8.46 -6.34
CA PHE A 208 10.33 9.71 -5.74
C PHE A 208 8.95 9.54 -5.10
N ALA A 209 8.11 8.65 -5.67
CA ALA A 209 6.81 8.33 -5.08
C ALA A 209 6.91 7.61 -3.73
N ARG A 210 8.06 6.99 -3.43
CA ARG A 210 8.33 6.38 -2.12
C ARG A 210 8.67 7.42 -1.06
N ALA A 211 9.49 8.43 -1.39
CA ALA A 211 9.81 9.51 -0.46
C ALA A 211 8.58 10.35 -0.09
N ASP A 212 7.59 10.36 -0.97
CA ASP A 212 6.27 10.97 -0.76
C ASP A 212 5.42 10.28 0.32
N LEU A 213 5.75 9.04 0.71
CA LEU A 213 5.13 8.31 1.82
C LEU A 213 5.81 8.58 3.17
N GLU A 214 6.90 9.34 3.18
CA GLU A 214 7.53 9.75 4.42
C GLU A 214 6.57 10.60 5.25
N HIS A 215 6.39 10.20 6.51
CA HIS A 215 5.43 10.78 7.47
C HIS A 215 3.94 10.60 7.09
N ILE A 216 3.63 9.69 6.16
CA ILE A 216 2.25 9.27 5.87
C ILE A 216 1.96 7.97 6.61
N LEU A 217 0.77 7.86 7.20
CA LEU A 217 0.32 6.63 7.89
C LEU A 217 -0.46 5.70 6.95
N LEU A 218 -1.23 6.26 6.02
CA LEU A 218 -2.06 5.51 5.09
C LEU A 218 -1.96 6.10 3.67
N CYS A 219 -1.61 5.27 2.70
CA CYS A 219 -1.76 5.57 1.29
C CYS A 219 -2.97 4.81 0.74
N VAL A 220 -3.88 5.52 0.09
CA VAL A 220 -5.06 4.94 -0.56
C VAL A 220 -4.90 5.01 -2.07
N ASP A 221 -5.05 3.88 -2.75
CA ASP A 221 -5.13 3.76 -4.20
C ASP A 221 -6.58 3.50 -4.58
N ASP A 222 -7.31 4.57 -4.95
CA ASP A 222 -8.75 4.51 -5.23
C ASP A 222 -9.10 3.98 -6.62
N ASP A 223 -8.12 3.96 -7.52
CA ASP A 223 -8.26 3.47 -8.88
C ASP A 223 -7.04 2.63 -9.24
N MET A 224 -6.92 1.50 -8.55
CA MET A 224 -5.80 0.60 -8.75
C MET A 224 -5.87 0.04 -10.17
N ARG A 225 -4.86 0.39 -10.97
CA ARG A 225 -4.77 -0.11 -12.33
C ARG A 225 -4.65 -1.63 -12.34
N MET A 226 -5.31 -2.23 -13.33
CA MET A 226 -5.33 -3.68 -13.50
C MET A 226 -4.03 -4.24 -14.09
N GLU A 227 -3.10 -3.39 -14.51
CA GLU A 227 -1.80 -3.87 -14.98
C GLU A 227 -1.01 -4.47 -13.82
N ALA A 228 -0.53 -5.70 -14.01
CA ALA A 228 0.30 -6.36 -13.02
C ALA A 228 1.59 -5.56 -12.74
N LEU A 229 1.96 -5.50 -11.45
CA LEU A 229 3.16 -4.79 -11.02
C LEU A 229 4.42 -5.41 -11.62
N ARG A 230 5.27 -4.60 -12.27
CA ARG A 230 6.56 -5.06 -12.79
C ARG A 230 7.49 -5.53 -11.68
N GLN A 231 7.45 -4.89 -10.52
CA GLN A 231 8.28 -5.27 -9.37
C GLN A 231 7.51 -5.02 -8.07
N THR A 232 7.63 -5.94 -7.12
CA THR A 232 6.91 -5.89 -5.84
C THR A 232 7.83 -5.58 -4.67
N ASN A 233 9.15 -5.58 -4.88
CA ASN A 233 10.16 -5.47 -3.82
C ASN A 233 9.96 -4.22 -2.97
N TYR A 234 9.67 -3.08 -3.59
CA TYR A 234 9.42 -1.83 -2.86
C TYR A 234 8.12 -1.86 -2.05
N VAL A 235 7.04 -2.40 -2.62
CA VAL A 235 5.77 -2.58 -1.90
C VAL A 235 6.01 -3.48 -0.68
N LYS A 236 6.68 -4.62 -0.86
CA LYS A 236 7.06 -5.54 0.22
C LYS A 236 7.90 -4.83 1.29
N SER A 237 8.91 -4.06 0.90
CA SER A 237 9.79 -3.35 1.82
C SER A 237 9.02 -2.30 2.63
N ILE A 238 8.17 -1.49 2.00
CA ILE A 238 7.37 -0.45 2.66
C ILE A 238 6.49 -1.04 3.76
N VAL A 239 5.72 -2.08 3.43
CA VAL A 239 4.77 -2.67 4.40
C VAL A 239 5.46 -3.50 5.49
N THR A 240 6.75 -3.81 5.35
CA THR A 240 7.55 -4.51 6.37
C THR A 240 8.54 -3.63 7.12
N ALA A 241 8.67 -2.36 6.73
CA ALA A 241 9.70 -1.49 7.26
C ALA A 241 9.50 -1.30 8.76
N GLN A 242 10.48 -1.74 9.57
CA GLN A 242 10.48 -1.55 11.03
C GLN A 242 11.35 -0.35 11.45
N GLY A 243 11.76 0.49 10.50
CA GLY A 243 12.75 1.53 10.72
C GLY A 243 12.86 2.51 9.57
N LYS A 244 14.06 3.08 9.43
CA LYS A 244 14.39 3.96 8.31
C LYS A 244 14.59 3.15 7.02
N MET A 245 14.23 3.77 5.90
CA MET A 245 14.51 3.28 4.55
C MET A 245 15.29 4.35 3.79
N ASP A 246 16.04 3.94 2.77
CA ASP A 246 16.64 4.86 1.82
C ASP A 246 15.54 5.50 0.95
N LEU A 247 15.43 6.83 1.05
CA LEU A 247 14.45 7.64 0.35
C LEU A 247 15.15 8.63 -0.57
N GLU A 248 14.57 8.80 -1.76
CA GLU A 248 15.11 9.68 -2.80
C GLU A 248 14.07 10.75 -3.14
N ARG A 249 14.43 12.02 -2.99
CA ARG A 249 13.64 13.16 -3.48
C ARG A 249 14.29 13.73 -4.74
N LYS A 250 13.48 14.22 -5.68
CA LYS A 250 13.98 14.79 -6.94
C LYS A 250 14.92 15.97 -6.65
N GLY A 251 16.13 15.93 -7.22
CA GLY A 251 17.13 16.98 -7.06
C GLY A 251 17.80 17.03 -5.68
N LYS A 252 17.63 16.00 -4.84
CA LYS A 252 18.30 15.86 -3.54
C LYS A 252 19.06 14.54 -3.45
N GLN A 253 20.10 14.50 -2.63
CA GLN A 253 20.80 13.26 -2.30
C GLN A 253 19.85 12.30 -1.54
N SER A 254 20.06 10.99 -1.68
CA SER A 254 19.32 10.01 -0.90
C SER A 254 19.62 10.14 0.59
N TYR A 255 18.64 9.81 1.42
CA TYR A 255 18.75 9.90 2.87
C TYR A 255 17.90 8.82 3.55
N GLN A 256 18.16 8.59 4.84
CA GLN A 256 17.42 7.63 5.64
C GLN A 256 16.20 8.28 6.29
N GLY A 257 14.99 7.85 5.92
CA GLY A 257 13.73 8.36 6.45
C GLY A 257 12.86 7.27 7.06
N TRP A 258 12.14 7.58 8.14
CA TRP A 258 11.23 6.63 8.79
C TRP A 258 10.07 6.26 7.86
N MET A 259 9.90 4.96 7.61
CA MET A 259 8.82 4.45 6.77
C MET A 259 7.82 3.67 7.61
N CYS A 260 6.59 4.17 7.68
CA CYS A 260 5.50 3.54 8.41
C CYS A 260 4.17 3.57 7.63
N ALA A 261 4.19 3.88 6.33
CA ALA A 261 2.95 3.93 5.55
C ALA A 261 2.35 2.52 5.35
N ARG A 262 1.04 2.42 5.55
CA ARG A 262 0.21 1.28 5.11
C ARG A 262 -0.41 1.57 3.75
N LEU A 263 -0.70 0.52 2.98
CA LEU A 263 -1.26 0.63 1.64
C LEU A 263 -2.64 -0.02 1.60
N LEU A 264 -3.65 0.77 1.24
CA LEU A 264 -5.01 0.32 0.96
C LEU A 264 -5.30 0.55 -0.51
N ALA A 265 -5.84 -0.44 -1.21
CA ALA A 265 -6.28 -0.29 -2.59
C ALA A 265 -7.74 -0.71 -2.75
N PHE A 266 -8.47 0.08 -3.55
CA PHE A 266 -9.74 -0.32 -4.13
C PHE A 266 -9.48 -0.77 -5.57
N SER A 267 -9.97 -1.96 -5.93
CA SER A 267 -9.73 -2.53 -7.25
C SER A 267 -10.95 -3.23 -7.83
N ASN A 268 -10.96 -3.35 -9.15
CA ASN A 268 -11.91 -4.17 -9.91
C ASN A 268 -11.43 -5.61 -10.10
N GLY A 269 -10.22 -5.94 -9.65
CA GLY A 269 -9.73 -7.31 -9.63
C GLY A 269 -8.55 -7.47 -8.68
N ASP A 270 -7.74 -8.49 -8.92
CA ASP A 270 -6.67 -8.85 -8.01
C ASP A 270 -5.41 -8.04 -8.29
N LEU A 271 -4.69 -7.67 -7.22
CA LEU A 271 -3.38 -7.04 -7.36
C LEU A 271 -2.32 -8.08 -7.73
N GLN A 272 -2.04 -8.16 -9.02
CA GLN A 272 -1.09 -9.11 -9.59
C GLN A 272 0.32 -8.51 -9.74
N ALA A 273 1.30 -9.41 -9.88
CA ALA A 273 2.69 -9.07 -10.14
C ALA A 273 3.21 -9.86 -11.35
N LEU A 274 3.89 -9.18 -12.29
CA LEU A 274 4.35 -9.81 -13.55
C LEU A 274 5.41 -10.89 -13.32
N PHE A 275 6.32 -10.65 -12.37
CA PHE A 275 7.49 -11.52 -12.16
C PHE A 275 7.61 -12.06 -10.72
N ASP A 276 6.82 -11.57 -9.77
CA ASP A 276 6.86 -12.07 -8.39
C ASP A 276 5.70 -13.03 -8.11
N ARG A 277 6.04 -14.32 -8.14
CA ARG A 277 5.13 -15.43 -7.78
C ARG A 277 5.40 -15.99 -6.40
N SER A 278 6.28 -15.34 -5.63
CA SER A 278 6.65 -15.80 -4.30
C SER A 278 5.52 -15.57 -3.30
N ASP A 279 5.46 -16.42 -2.28
CA ASP A 279 4.55 -16.25 -1.16
C ASP A 279 4.74 -14.91 -0.42
N GLY A 280 5.94 -14.30 -0.56
CA GLY A 280 6.27 -13.03 0.06
C GLY A 280 5.34 -11.89 -0.33
N PHE A 281 4.91 -11.78 -1.58
CA PHE A 281 3.99 -10.71 -1.98
C PHE A 281 2.56 -10.98 -1.51
N TYR A 282 2.02 -12.18 -1.80
CA TYR A 282 0.63 -12.53 -1.49
C TYR A 282 0.34 -12.61 0.00
N ARG A 283 1.26 -13.12 0.83
CA ARG A 283 1.06 -13.14 2.29
C ARG A 283 1.03 -11.74 2.89
N ARG A 284 1.44 -10.70 2.17
CA ARG A 284 1.31 -9.31 2.66
C ARG A 284 -0.04 -8.71 2.29
N GLN A 285 -0.87 -9.37 1.48
CA GLN A 285 -2.18 -8.86 1.08
C GLN A 285 -3.29 -9.46 1.96
N LEU A 286 -4.13 -8.59 2.52
CA LEU A 286 -5.47 -8.91 3.00
C LEU A 286 -6.44 -8.57 1.86
N VAL A 287 -7.12 -9.58 1.31
CA VAL A 287 -7.98 -9.41 0.14
C VAL A 287 -9.43 -9.59 0.56
N LEU A 288 -10.18 -8.49 0.60
CA LEU A 288 -11.62 -8.50 0.87
C LEU A 288 -12.39 -8.38 -0.44
N THR A 289 -13.51 -9.07 -0.55
CA THR A 289 -14.39 -9.00 -1.73
C THR A 289 -15.72 -8.39 -1.33
N THR A 290 -16.14 -7.36 -2.06
CA THR A 290 -17.45 -6.74 -1.82
C THR A 290 -18.59 -7.65 -2.26
N LYS A 291 -19.75 -7.50 -1.63
CA LYS A 291 -21.01 -8.02 -2.12
C LYS A 291 -21.35 -7.40 -3.48
N GLU A 292 -22.12 -8.12 -4.28
CA GLU A 292 -22.66 -7.56 -5.52
C GLU A 292 -23.62 -6.41 -5.22
N LYS A 293 -23.62 -5.39 -6.08
CA LYS A 293 -24.58 -4.29 -5.98
C LYS A 293 -26.01 -4.84 -6.17
N PRO A 294 -26.93 -4.68 -5.20
CA PRO A 294 -28.31 -5.09 -5.38
C PRO A 294 -28.97 -4.40 -6.58
N ALA A 295 -29.75 -5.17 -7.34
CA ALA A 295 -30.49 -4.64 -8.50
C ALA A 295 -31.44 -3.52 -8.05
N GLY A 296 -31.35 -2.36 -8.69
CA GLY A 296 -32.19 -1.20 -8.38
C GLY A 296 -31.77 -0.41 -7.13
N ARG A 297 -30.63 -0.73 -6.48
CA ARG A 297 -30.09 0.11 -5.40
C ARG A 297 -29.84 1.52 -5.92
N MET A 298 -30.52 2.49 -5.31
CA MET A 298 -30.26 3.92 -5.54
C MET A 298 -29.09 4.36 -4.68
N ASP A 299 -28.08 4.96 -5.32
CA ASP A 299 -26.93 5.54 -4.63
C ASP A 299 -27.33 6.87 -3.99
N ASP A 300 -27.09 7.01 -2.68
CA ASP A 300 -27.19 8.27 -1.98
C ASP A 300 -25.91 9.10 -2.24
N PRO A 301 -25.98 10.22 -2.97
CA PRO A 301 -24.81 11.00 -3.34
C PRO A 301 -24.10 11.62 -2.12
N ASP A 302 -24.81 11.79 -1.01
CA ASP A 302 -24.30 12.41 0.22
C ASP A 302 -23.88 11.37 1.27
N LEU A 303 -23.87 10.08 0.93
CA LEU A 303 -23.59 8.99 1.87
C LEU A 303 -22.23 9.18 2.58
N ALA A 304 -21.18 9.56 1.85
CA ALA A 304 -19.88 9.87 2.45
C ALA A 304 -19.98 10.98 3.50
N GLU A 305 -20.66 12.10 3.19
CA GLU A 305 -20.78 13.22 4.12
C GLU A 305 -21.55 12.84 5.38
N LYS A 306 -22.61 12.03 5.23
CA LYS A 306 -23.37 11.50 6.37
C LYS A 306 -22.52 10.58 7.24
N MET A 307 -21.69 9.71 6.64
CA MET A 307 -20.77 8.85 7.40
C MET A 307 -19.63 9.65 8.05
N LYS A 308 -19.14 10.73 7.41
CA LYS A 308 -18.12 11.63 8.01
C LYS A 308 -18.64 12.31 9.28
N ALA A 309 -19.95 12.53 9.41
CA ALA A 309 -20.52 13.03 10.66
C ALA A 309 -20.38 12.04 11.84
N GLU A 310 -20.16 10.75 11.56
CA GLU A 310 -19.92 9.71 12.57
C GLU A 310 -18.42 9.47 12.86
N VAL A 311 -17.51 10.30 12.34
CA VAL A 311 -16.06 10.01 12.34
C VAL A 311 -15.46 9.76 13.74
N GLU A 312 -15.97 10.40 14.78
CA GLU A 312 -15.57 10.10 16.17
C GLU A 312 -15.97 8.68 16.61
N GLY A 313 -17.16 8.22 16.21
CA GLY A 313 -17.62 6.86 16.47
C GLY A 313 -16.84 5.83 15.64
N ILE A 314 -16.49 6.19 14.40
CA ILE A 314 -15.63 5.37 13.52
C ILE A 314 -14.22 5.25 14.11
N LEU A 315 -13.69 6.32 14.71
CA LEU A 315 -12.42 6.28 15.45
C LEU A 315 -12.49 5.27 16.61
N LEU A 316 -13.54 5.31 17.44
CA LEU A 316 -13.70 4.34 18.54
C LEU A 316 -13.80 2.90 18.02
N TRP A 317 -14.58 2.70 16.95
CA TRP A 317 -14.71 1.41 16.30
C TRP A 317 -13.38 0.89 15.74
N ALA A 318 -12.59 1.74 15.09
CA ALA A 318 -11.26 1.37 14.60
C ALA A 318 -10.26 1.13 15.75
N PHE A 319 -10.34 1.90 16.83
CA PHE A 319 -9.49 1.72 18.01
C PHE A 319 -9.74 0.38 18.71
N GLU A 320 -11.00 -0.06 18.81
CA GLU A 320 -11.34 -1.41 19.30
C GLU A 320 -10.68 -2.50 18.45
N GLY A 321 -10.72 -2.35 17.12
CA GLY A 321 -10.01 -3.25 16.19
C GLY A 321 -8.49 -3.25 16.41
N LEU A 322 -7.89 -2.08 16.62
CA LEU A 322 -6.47 -1.96 16.94
C LEU A 322 -6.11 -2.69 18.24
N GLN A 323 -6.93 -2.55 19.29
CA GLN A 323 -6.69 -3.23 20.57
C GLN A 323 -6.76 -4.75 20.42
N ARG A 324 -7.76 -5.25 19.69
CA ARG A 324 -7.87 -6.68 19.37
C ARG A 324 -6.66 -7.19 18.58
N LEU A 325 -6.23 -6.44 17.56
CA LEU A 325 -5.07 -6.78 16.74
C LEU A 325 -3.78 -6.80 17.59
N ALA A 326 -3.59 -5.80 18.44
CA ALA A 326 -2.43 -5.70 19.32
C ALA A 326 -2.38 -6.87 20.32
N ALA A 327 -3.53 -7.24 20.91
CA ALA A 327 -3.65 -8.40 21.79
C ALA A 327 -3.34 -9.71 21.04
N ASN A 328 -3.64 -9.79 19.74
CA ASN A 328 -3.32 -10.94 18.89
C ASN A 328 -1.91 -10.85 18.25
N ASN A 329 -0.97 -10.10 18.84
CA ASN A 329 0.40 -9.95 18.35
C ASN A 329 0.48 -9.49 16.89
N PHE A 330 -0.42 -8.58 16.48
CA PHE A 330 -0.51 -8.06 15.11
C PHE A 330 -0.80 -9.13 14.05
N LYS A 331 -1.41 -10.26 14.44
CA LYS A 331 -1.99 -11.23 13.52
C LYS A 331 -3.43 -10.83 13.25
N PHE A 332 -3.73 -10.56 11.98
CA PHE A 332 -5.08 -10.22 11.55
C PHE A 332 -6.02 -11.41 11.70
N THR A 333 -7.25 -11.12 12.10
CA THR A 333 -8.38 -12.01 11.87
C THR A 333 -8.56 -12.15 10.37
N GLU A 334 -8.68 -13.37 9.87
CA GLU A 334 -8.91 -13.66 8.46
C GLU A 334 -10.04 -14.70 8.39
N SER A 335 -11.12 -14.37 7.68
CA SER A 335 -12.17 -15.36 7.36
C SER A 335 -11.62 -16.42 6.41
N ASP A 336 -12.29 -17.58 6.35
CA ASP A 336 -11.93 -18.61 5.36
C ASP A 336 -12.03 -18.06 3.94
N ARG A 337 -13.02 -17.21 3.65
CA ARG A 337 -13.15 -16.47 2.39
C ARG A 337 -11.93 -15.59 2.10
N THR A 338 -11.46 -14.80 3.07
CA THR A 338 -10.26 -13.96 2.91
C THR A 338 -9.02 -14.80 2.62
N ARG A 339 -8.90 -15.97 3.26
CA ARG A 339 -7.79 -16.92 3.02
C ARG A 339 -7.88 -17.53 1.63
N GLU A 340 -9.05 -18.02 1.24
CA GLU A 340 -9.34 -18.58 -0.08
C GLU A 340 -9.13 -17.56 -1.19
N ASN A 341 -9.56 -16.30 -1.01
CA ASN A 341 -9.32 -15.20 -1.93
C ASN A 341 -7.82 -15.03 -2.19
N ARG A 342 -6.99 -14.99 -1.15
CA ARG A 342 -5.53 -14.90 -1.30
C ARG A 342 -4.97 -16.11 -2.06
N GLU A 343 -5.44 -17.30 -1.77
CA GLU A 343 -5.02 -18.52 -2.45
C GLU A 343 -5.45 -18.54 -3.92
N ALA A 344 -6.63 -18.02 -4.24
CA ALA A 344 -7.11 -17.84 -5.62
C ALA A 344 -6.23 -16.86 -6.39
N VAL A 345 -5.93 -15.67 -5.84
CA VAL A 345 -5.01 -14.70 -6.47
C VAL A 345 -3.63 -15.33 -6.76
N LYS A 346 -3.15 -16.18 -5.85
CA LYS A 346 -1.88 -16.89 -6.00
C LYS A 346 -1.91 -17.94 -7.11
N ARG A 347 -3.04 -18.65 -7.28
CA ARG A 347 -3.25 -19.65 -8.34
C ARG A 347 -3.36 -18.99 -9.71
N ASP A 348 -4.18 -17.96 -9.83
CA ASP A 348 -4.38 -17.23 -11.10
C ASP A 348 -3.08 -16.68 -11.68
N ASN A 349 -2.15 -16.22 -10.82
CA ASN A 349 -0.84 -15.72 -11.26
C ASN A 349 0.25 -16.81 -11.39
N ASN A 350 -0.08 -18.07 -11.06
CA ASN A 350 0.78 -19.22 -11.23
C ASN A 350 -0.04 -20.45 -11.67
N ASN A 351 -0.50 -20.43 -12.92
CA ASN A 351 -1.16 -21.54 -13.62
C ASN A 351 -0.35 -22.86 -13.68
N VAL A 352 0.85 -22.90 -13.11
CA VAL A 352 1.61 -24.13 -12.87
C VAL A 352 0.90 -25.01 -11.82
N TYR A 353 0.24 -24.42 -10.82
CA TYR A 353 -0.56 -25.19 -9.86
C TYR A 353 -1.74 -25.84 -10.57
N ASP A 354 -2.50 -25.08 -11.34
CA ASP A 354 -3.65 -25.61 -12.07
C ASP A 354 -3.24 -26.64 -13.13
N PHE A 355 -2.08 -26.46 -13.77
CA PHE A 355 -1.47 -27.48 -14.62
C PHE A 355 -1.12 -28.77 -13.86
N LEU A 356 -0.52 -28.68 -12.67
CA LEU A 356 -0.17 -29.86 -11.87
C LEU A 356 -1.39 -30.55 -11.23
N ASP A 357 -2.44 -29.79 -10.94
CA ASP A 357 -3.73 -30.27 -10.42
C ASP A 357 -4.67 -30.73 -11.56
N SER A 358 -4.28 -30.53 -12.83
CA SER A 358 -5.12 -30.89 -13.98
C SER A 358 -5.12 -32.38 -14.29
N ASP A 359 -6.29 -32.90 -14.65
CA ASP A 359 -6.42 -34.24 -15.19
C ASP A 359 -6.04 -34.25 -16.69
N GLY A 360 -5.28 -35.27 -17.10
CA GLY A 360 -5.02 -35.55 -18.51
C GLY A 360 -3.77 -34.92 -19.11
N TYR A 361 -3.08 -34.00 -18.43
CA TYR A 361 -1.82 -33.41 -18.92
C TYR A 361 -0.58 -34.01 -18.27
N VAL A 362 -0.64 -34.21 -16.95
CA VAL A 362 0.40 -34.80 -16.11
C VAL A 362 -0.21 -35.74 -15.11
N HIS A 363 0.60 -36.66 -14.58
CA HIS A 363 0.19 -37.52 -13.49
C HIS A 363 1.30 -37.60 -12.44
N LEU A 364 0.94 -37.43 -11.17
CA LEU A 364 1.86 -37.45 -10.05
C LEU A 364 2.04 -38.88 -9.56
N LYS A 365 3.24 -39.42 -9.72
CA LYS A 365 3.56 -40.81 -9.35
C LYS A 365 5.04 -40.94 -8.97
N ALA A 366 5.30 -41.44 -7.76
CA ALA A 366 6.62 -41.42 -7.13
C ALA A 366 7.74 -42.13 -7.91
N ASP A 367 7.41 -43.16 -8.69
CA ASP A 367 8.33 -44.00 -9.46
C ASP A 367 8.61 -43.47 -10.88
N LEU A 368 8.00 -42.35 -11.27
CA LEU A 368 8.13 -41.79 -12.61
C LEU A 368 8.96 -40.51 -12.63
N SER A 369 9.41 -40.14 -13.82
CA SER A 369 10.20 -38.94 -14.03
C SER A 369 9.90 -38.32 -15.38
N ALA A 370 9.96 -36.99 -15.44
CA ALA A 370 9.87 -36.23 -16.68
C ALA A 370 10.95 -35.15 -16.73
N SER A 371 11.49 -34.91 -17.93
CA SER A 371 12.44 -33.81 -18.12
C SER A 371 11.74 -32.46 -18.00
N SER A 372 12.50 -31.41 -17.64
CA SER A 372 11.96 -30.04 -17.58
C SER A 372 11.42 -29.58 -18.93
N LYS A 373 11.95 -30.13 -20.04
CA LYS A 373 11.47 -29.84 -21.39
C LYS A 373 10.10 -30.50 -21.65
N GLU A 374 9.95 -31.79 -21.37
CA GLU A 374 8.69 -32.52 -21.57
C GLU A 374 7.56 -31.89 -20.74
N LEU A 375 7.84 -31.56 -19.47
CA LEU A 375 6.88 -30.87 -18.61
C LEU A 375 6.50 -29.48 -19.14
N TYR A 376 7.47 -28.75 -19.69
CA TYR A 376 7.21 -27.44 -20.26
C TYR A 376 6.37 -27.52 -21.54
N GLU A 377 6.61 -28.51 -22.41
CA GLU A 377 5.81 -28.74 -23.61
C GLU A 377 4.35 -29.09 -23.24
N ALA A 378 4.14 -29.97 -22.27
CA ALA A 378 2.80 -30.29 -21.76
C ALA A 378 2.10 -29.07 -21.15
N TYR A 379 2.85 -28.27 -20.39
CA TYR A 379 2.36 -27.02 -19.82
C TYR A 379 1.98 -25.98 -20.88
N GLN A 380 2.70 -25.91 -22.01
CA GLN A 380 2.32 -25.03 -23.13
C GLN A 380 1.02 -25.46 -23.79
N ILE A 381 0.77 -26.78 -23.91
CA ILE A 381 -0.50 -27.31 -24.41
C ILE A 381 -1.63 -26.91 -23.47
N TYR A 382 -1.47 -27.20 -22.17
CA TYR A 382 -2.41 -26.78 -21.13
C TYR A 382 -2.74 -25.28 -21.19
N CYS A 383 -1.72 -24.43 -21.28
CA CYS A 383 -1.92 -22.99 -21.38
C CYS A 383 -2.69 -22.58 -22.63
N THR A 384 -2.37 -23.19 -23.78
CA THR A 384 -3.02 -22.89 -25.06
C THR A 384 -4.49 -23.29 -25.02
N GLU A 385 -4.80 -24.49 -24.53
CA GLU A 385 -6.18 -25.01 -24.46
C GLU A 385 -7.05 -24.24 -23.45
N ASN A 386 -6.45 -23.67 -22.41
CA ASN A 386 -7.15 -22.89 -21.38
C ASN A 386 -7.08 -21.36 -21.58
N ASN A 387 -6.55 -20.89 -22.72
CA ASN A 387 -6.34 -19.45 -23.00
C ASN A 387 -5.52 -18.71 -21.92
N LEU A 388 -4.54 -19.39 -21.32
CA LEU A 388 -3.66 -18.85 -20.31
C LEU A 388 -2.30 -18.43 -20.90
N PRO A 389 -1.67 -17.36 -20.41
CA PRO A 389 -0.33 -17.00 -20.80
C PRO A 389 0.69 -18.02 -20.25
N ALA A 390 1.49 -18.62 -21.14
CA ALA A 390 2.55 -19.55 -20.73
C ALA A 390 3.76 -18.81 -20.11
N LEU A 391 4.27 -19.34 -19.00
CA LEU A 391 5.55 -18.90 -18.42
C LEU A 391 6.70 -19.13 -19.40
N LYS A 392 7.81 -18.39 -19.24
CA LYS A 392 9.08 -18.76 -19.91
C LYS A 392 9.64 -20.07 -19.32
N PRO A 393 10.41 -20.87 -20.09
CA PRO A 393 10.86 -22.20 -19.64
C PRO A 393 11.59 -22.22 -18.30
N ARG A 394 12.47 -21.22 -18.06
CA ARG A 394 13.22 -21.12 -16.81
C ARG A 394 12.32 -20.77 -15.62
N SER A 395 11.39 -19.84 -15.80
CA SER A 395 10.43 -19.45 -14.76
C SER A 395 9.45 -20.57 -14.43
N PHE A 396 9.06 -21.38 -15.43
CA PHE A 396 8.28 -22.60 -15.20
C PHE A 396 9.05 -23.62 -14.35
N SER A 397 10.32 -23.89 -14.69
CA SER A 397 11.15 -24.80 -13.90
C SER A 397 11.38 -24.29 -12.47
N GLU A 398 11.57 -22.98 -12.27
CA GLU A 398 11.70 -22.37 -10.95
C GLU A 398 10.39 -22.48 -10.15
N ALA A 399 9.23 -22.32 -10.80
CA ALA A 399 7.92 -22.50 -10.17
C ALA A 399 7.69 -23.96 -9.74
N LEU A 400 8.06 -24.95 -10.56
CA LEU A 400 8.01 -26.37 -10.20
C LEU A 400 8.92 -26.71 -9.01
N ILE A 401 10.14 -26.16 -8.97
CA ILE A 401 11.05 -26.33 -7.82
C ILE A 401 10.41 -25.72 -6.56
N ALA A 402 9.79 -24.55 -6.68
CA ALA A 402 9.16 -23.87 -5.54
C ALA A 402 7.96 -24.64 -4.96
N CYS A 403 7.26 -25.45 -5.75
CA CYS A 403 6.14 -26.27 -5.29
C CYS A 403 6.49 -27.75 -5.06
N GLN A 404 7.77 -28.14 -5.15
CA GLN A 404 8.18 -29.54 -5.10
C GLN A 404 7.72 -30.28 -3.82
N SER A 405 7.71 -29.60 -2.67
CA SER A 405 7.25 -30.18 -1.39
C SER A 405 5.74 -30.41 -1.35
N ARG A 406 4.95 -29.59 -2.05
CA ARG A 406 3.49 -29.73 -2.11
C ARG A 406 3.07 -30.95 -2.93
N TYR A 407 3.82 -31.23 -4.00
CA TYR A 407 3.50 -32.28 -4.97
C TYR A 407 4.37 -33.52 -4.85
N ASN A 408 5.20 -33.61 -3.81
CA ASN A 408 6.19 -34.69 -3.62
C ASN A 408 7.09 -34.89 -4.86
N LEU A 409 7.50 -33.78 -5.48
CA LEU A 409 8.43 -33.79 -6.60
C LEU A 409 9.86 -33.64 -6.07
N GLU A 410 10.82 -34.20 -6.81
CA GLU A 410 12.25 -34.01 -6.53
C GLU A 410 12.96 -33.49 -7.78
N TYR A 411 13.54 -32.28 -7.69
CA TYR A 411 14.34 -31.74 -8.77
C TYR A 411 15.64 -32.54 -8.96
N CYS A 412 15.87 -33.03 -10.17
CA CYS A 412 17.01 -33.87 -10.50
C CYS A 412 17.73 -33.38 -11.77
N ASN A 413 19.06 -33.35 -11.73
CA ASN A 413 19.88 -32.96 -12.89
C ASN A 413 20.14 -34.10 -13.89
N ASN A 414 19.71 -35.33 -13.57
CA ASN A 414 20.08 -36.56 -14.28
C ASN A 414 18.87 -37.41 -14.69
N VAL A 415 17.73 -36.79 -14.99
CA VAL A 415 16.56 -37.49 -15.55
C VAL A 415 16.88 -37.96 -16.97
N THR A 416 16.46 -39.19 -17.32
CA THR A 416 16.62 -39.72 -18.67
C THR A 416 15.44 -39.28 -19.53
N ASN A 417 15.69 -38.50 -20.59
CA ASN A 417 14.62 -38.09 -21.51
C ASN A 417 14.25 -39.21 -22.51
N ALA A 418 13.20 -38.99 -23.30
CA ALA A 418 12.77 -39.92 -24.36
C ALA A 418 13.87 -40.33 -25.38
N ALA A 419 14.94 -39.53 -25.52
CA ALA A 419 16.07 -39.83 -26.40
C ALA A 419 17.25 -40.53 -25.68
N GLY A 420 17.06 -40.98 -24.44
CA GLY A 420 18.09 -41.67 -23.64
C GLY A 420 19.19 -40.78 -23.07
N ARG A 421 19.03 -39.44 -23.10
CA ARG A 421 20.03 -38.48 -22.62
C ARG A 421 19.72 -38.05 -21.19
N ARG A 422 20.78 -37.83 -20.39
CA ARG A 422 20.66 -37.23 -19.05
C ARG A 422 20.41 -35.73 -19.18
N VAL A 423 19.32 -35.26 -18.59
CA VAL A 423 18.88 -33.87 -18.60
C VAL A 423 18.30 -33.46 -17.25
N ARG A 424 18.10 -32.16 -17.06
CA ARG A 424 17.35 -31.62 -15.92
C ARG A 424 15.88 -32.02 -16.01
N GLY A 425 15.29 -32.36 -14.86
CA GLY A 425 13.91 -32.82 -14.76
C GLY A 425 13.46 -32.99 -13.32
N PHE A 426 12.35 -33.70 -13.16
CA PHE A 426 11.71 -33.95 -11.87
C PHE A 426 11.39 -35.44 -11.75
N LEU A 427 11.59 -35.98 -10.55
CA LEU A 427 11.02 -37.27 -10.12
C LEU A 427 9.64 -37.02 -9.52
N GLY A 428 8.79 -38.06 -9.51
CA GLY A 428 7.45 -37.99 -8.94
C GLY A 428 6.36 -37.57 -9.93
N ILE A 429 6.66 -37.50 -11.24
CA ILE A 429 5.74 -36.98 -12.25
C ILE A 429 5.96 -37.61 -13.63
N GLU A 430 4.87 -37.83 -14.35
CA GLU A 430 4.87 -38.16 -15.78
C GLU A 430 4.05 -37.15 -16.60
N VAL A 431 4.35 -37.11 -17.90
CA VAL A 431 3.66 -36.28 -18.89
C VAL A 431 2.73 -37.17 -19.72
N LEU A 432 1.45 -36.84 -19.74
CA LEU A 432 0.39 -37.60 -20.43
C LEU A 432 0.11 -37.08 -21.85
N VAL A 433 0.29 -35.78 -22.08
CA VAL A 433 0.14 -35.16 -23.41
C VAL A 433 1.49 -34.99 -24.09
N ARG A 434 1.56 -35.31 -25.38
CA ARG A 434 2.74 -35.06 -26.20
C ARG A 434 2.34 -34.27 -27.42
N ASN A 435 3.15 -33.28 -27.80
CA ASN A 435 3.02 -32.64 -29.11
C ASN A 435 3.21 -33.71 -30.18
N HIS A 436 2.14 -34.07 -30.88
CA HIS A 436 2.23 -34.81 -32.13
C HIS A 436 2.84 -33.89 -33.19
N ILE A 437 4.17 -33.79 -33.24
CA ILE A 437 4.84 -33.40 -34.49
C ILE A 437 5.03 -34.68 -35.29
N SER A 438 4.08 -34.98 -36.16
CA SER A 438 4.32 -35.85 -37.31
C SER A 438 3.45 -35.46 -38.49
N VAL A 439 3.87 -34.44 -39.25
CA VAL A 439 3.71 -34.50 -40.71
C VAL A 439 4.98 -33.93 -41.32
N PHE A 440 5.57 -34.73 -42.21
CA PHE A 440 6.78 -34.45 -42.97
C PHE A 440 6.75 -33.06 -43.62
N SER A 441 7.87 -32.34 -43.49
CA SER A 441 8.26 -31.33 -44.47
C SER A 441 8.51 -32.03 -45.81
N GLY A 442 7.53 -32.01 -46.70
CA GLY A 442 7.69 -32.65 -48.01
C GLY A 442 6.38 -32.97 -48.70
N ASP A 443 5.43 -32.05 -48.74
CA ASP A 443 4.59 -31.86 -49.92
C ASP A 443 3.92 -30.48 -49.83
N SER A 444 4.13 -29.70 -50.90
CA SER A 444 3.53 -28.39 -51.10
C SER A 444 2.03 -28.43 -50.84
N MET A 445 1.48 -27.41 -50.17
CA MET A 445 0.04 -27.16 -50.15
C MET A 445 -0.45 -27.07 -51.60
N ARG A 446 -1.01 -28.15 -52.13
CA ARG A 446 -1.87 -28.09 -53.30
C ARG A 446 -3.12 -27.34 -52.87
N THR A 447 -3.22 -26.10 -53.32
CA THR A 447 -4.45 -25.33 -53.31
C THR A 447 -5.56 -26.17 -53.94
N TYR A 448 -6.53 -26.60 -53.13
CA TYR A 448 -7.79 -27.11 -53.65
C TYR A 448 -8.53 -25.92 -54.30
N VAL A 449 -8.58 -25.90 -55.62
CA VAL A 449 -9.57 -25.12 -56.36
C VAL A 449 -10.83 -25.97 -56.41
N SER A 450 -11.94 -25.46 -55.90
CA SER A 450 -13.24 -26.10 -56.01
C SER A 450 -13.68 -26.11 -57.48
N GLU A 451 -13.91 -27.29 -58.07
CA GLU A 451 -14.42 -27.47 -59.44
C GLU A 451 -15.94 -27.23 -59.56
N ASP A 452 -16.46 -26.20 -58.88
CA ASP A 452 -17.87 -25.80 -59.00
C ASP A 452 -18.00 -24.29 -59.19
N VAL A 453 -17.41 -23.77 -60.27
CA VAL A 453 -17.73 -22.44 -60.79
C VAL A 453 -18.63 -22.63 -62.01
N PRO A 454 -19.90 -22.18 -61.97
CA PRO A 454 -20.78 -22.20 -63.14
C PRO A 454 -20.16 -21.46 -64.32
N GLU A 455 -20.33 -22.00 -65.55
CA GLU A 455 -19.77 -21.49 -66.81
C GLU A 455 -20.16 -20.04 -67.17
N GLU A 456 -21.02 -19.39 -66.39
CA GLU A 456 -21.54 -18.05 -66.67
C GLU A 456 -20.62 -16.89 -66.23
N TRP A 457 -19.51 -17.18 -65.55
CA TRP A 457 -18.60 -16.15 -65.00
C TRP A 457 -17.22 -16.09 -65.68
N ARG A 458 -17.04 -16.69 -66.86
CA ARG A 458 -15.86 -16.45 -67.72
C ARG A 458 -16.20 -15.49 -68.86
N ARG A 459 -16.13 -14.19 -68.60
CA ARG A 459 -15.90 -13.16 -69.62
C ARG A 459 -14.98 -12.07 -69.09
#